data_AF-A0A1H0CVR9-F1
#
_entry.id   AF-A0A1H0CVR9-F1
#
_cell.length_a   1.000
_cell.length_b   1.000
_cell.length_c   1.000
_cell.angle_alpha   90.00
_cell.angle_beta   90.00
_cell.angle_gamma   90.00
#
_symmetry.space_group_name_H-M   'P 1'
#
loop_
_entity.id
_entity.type
_entity.pdbx_description
1 polymer ?
#
loop_
_entity_poly.entity_id
_entity_poly.type
_entity_poly.pdbx_seq_one_letter_code
_entity_poly.pdbx_strand_id
1 'polypeptide(L)' 'MFALRPLDTIYIHALDNQLDTTTGHLKKVVVLSVKIDKLTLNRLNFDSIDCSDSMVNFEHRMNLRKTKGFAPVELLQASP' A
#
# COMPACT_ATOMS: atom_id res chain seq x y z
N MET A 1 -5.96 -19.52 -27.69
CA MET A 1 -4.96 -19.92 -26.67
C MET A 1 -4.79 -18.75 -25.71
N PHE A 2 -5.31 -18.85 -24.49
CA PHE A 2 -5.19 -17.79 -23.48
C PHE A 2 -3.90 -18.00 -22.69
N ALA A 3 -2.96 -17.07 -22.78
CA ALA A 3 -1.80 -17.04 -21.90
C ALA A 3 -2.23 -16.37 -20.59
N LEU A 4 -2.43 -17.15 -19.54
CA LEU A 4 -2.66 -16.61 -18.20
C LEU A 4 -1.31 -16.03 -17.74
N ARG A 5 -1.15 -14.70 -17.83
CA ARG A 5 0.04 -14.02 -17.33
C ARG A 5 0.12 -14.31 -15.83
N PRO A 6 1.26 -14.83 -15.33
CA PRO A 6 1.44 -14.99 -13.90
C PRO A 6 1.13 -13.68 -13.19
N LEU A 7 0.41 -13.75 -12.08
CA LEU A 7 0.12 -12.58 -11.26
C LEU A 7 1.42 -12.22 -10.53
N ASP A 8 2.30 -11.52 -11.23
CA ASP A 8 3.63 -11.16 -10.74
C ASP A 8 3.58 -9.99 -9.76
N THR A 9 2.48 -9.26 -9.74
CA THR A 9 2.28 -8.05 -8.95
C THR A 9 0.99 -8.13 -8.16
N ILE A 10 1.06 -7.79 -6.88
CA ILE A 10 -0.08 -7.72 -5.95
C ILE A 10 -0.21 -6.27 -5.47
N TYR A 11 -1.43 -5.77 -5.45
CA TYR A 11 -1.76 -4.46 -4.88
C TYR A 11 -2.48 -4.67 -3.55
N ILE A 12 -1.96 -4.05 -2.49
CA ILE A 12 -2.54 -4.10 -1.14
C ILE A 12 -2.93 -2.67 -0.76
N HIS A 13 -4.18 -2.51 -0.37
CA HIS A 13 -4.73 -1.23 0.07
C HIS A 13 -5.24 -1.36 1.50
N ALA A 14 -4.66 -0.60 2.42
CA ALA A 14 -5.17 -0.48 3.78
C ALA A 14 -6.16 0.66 3.85
N LEU A 15 -7.35 0.35 4.34
CA LEU A 15 -8.43 1.29 4.59
C LEU A 15 -8.49 1.59 6.08
N ASP A 16 -8.62 2.86 6.42
CA ASP A 16 -8.84 3.34 7.77
C ASP A 16 -10.18 4.07 7.85
N ASN A 17 -10.83 4.00 9.01
CA ASN A 17 -12.10 4.68 9.25
C ASN A 17 -11.80 5.99 9.99
N GLN A 18 -11.72 7.08 9.26
CA GLN A 18 -11.52 8.40 9.86
C GLN A 18 -12.83 9.14 10.03
N LEU A 19 -13.00 9.73 11.21
CA LEU A 19 -14.14 10.58 11.51
C LEU A 19 -13.97 11.91 10.77
N ASP A 20 -14.87 12.20 9.84
CA ASP A 20 -14.91 13.52 9.21
C ASP A 20 -15.54 14.49 10.21
N THR A 21 -14.72 15.36 10.79
CA THR A 21 -15.15 16.35 11.79
C THR A 21 -16.16 17.36 11.24
N THR A 22 -16.32 17.44 9.91
CA THR A 22 -17.26 18.36 9.25
C THR A 22 -18.65 17.77 9.11
N THR A 23 -18.77 16.45 8.93
CA THR A 23 -20.05 15.75 8.71
C THR A 23 -20.42 14.79 9.83
N GLY A 24 -19.51 14.50 10.77
CA GLY A 24 -19.70 13.53 11.85
C GLY A 24 -19.72 12.08 11.38
N HIS A 25 -19.50 11.82 10.09
CA HIS A 25 -19.54 10.49 9.50
C HIS A 25 -18.17 9.82 9.47
N LEU A 26 -18.14 8.51 9.71
CA LEU A 26 -16.96 7.69 9.51
C LEU A 26 -16.75 7.45 8.03
N LYS A 27 -15.67 8.02 7.48
CA LYS A 27 -15.27 7.83 6.09
C LYS A 27 -14.15 6.80 6.01
N LYS A 28 -14.33 5.80 5.14
CA LYS A 28 -13.26 4.89 4.76
C LYS A 28 -12.29 5.62 3.86
N VAL A 29 -11.07 5.84 4.34
CA VAL A 29 -9.99 6.46 3.59
C VAL A 29 -8.87 5.46 3.38
N VAL A 30 -8.24 5.49 2.22
CA VAL A 30 -7.07 4.66 1.95
C VAL A 30 -5.88 5.35 2.61
N VAL A 31 -5.23 4.68 3.55
CA VAL A 31 -4.08 5.24 4.30
C VAL A 31 -2.74 4.68 3.84
N LEU A 32 -2.78 3.49 3.24
CA LEU A 32 -1.61 2.83 2.69
C LEU A 32 -2.04 2.14 1.39
N SER A 33 -1.27 2.37 0.34
CA SER A 33 -1.38 1.60 -0.88
C SER A 33 0.00 1.13 -1.26
N VAL A 34 0.22 -0.19 -1.32
CA VAL A 34 1.51 -0.77 -1.69
C VAL A 34 1.33 -1.74 -2.85
N LYS A 35 2.28 -1.69 -3.77
CA LYS A 35 2.43 -2.64 -4.86
C LYS A 35 3.62 -3.52 -4.55
N ILE A 36 3.36 -4.82 -4.44
CA ILE A 36 4.36 -5.83 -4.13
C ILE A 36 4.54 -6.71 -5.35
N ASP A 37 5.75 -6.70 -5.90
CA ASP A 37 6.15 -7.63 -6.95
C ASP A 37 6.72 -8.91 -6.34
N LYS A 38 6.28 -10.07 -6.85
CA LYS A 38 6.71 -11.40 -6.40
C LYS A 38 8.23 -11.58 -6.53
N LEU A 39 8.84 -11.00 -7.57
CA LEU A 39 10.28 -11.03 -7.76
C LEU A 39 11.02 -10.26 -6.66
N THR A 40 10.51 -9.10 -6.26
CA THR A 40 11.08 -8.29 -5.19
C THR A 40 10.89 -9.00 -3.85
N LEU A 41 9.71 -9.58 -3.60
CA LEU A 41 9.43 -10.39 -2.42
C LEU A 41 10.36 -11.60 -2.29
N ASN A 42 10.64 -12.31 -3.39
CA ASN A 42 11.56 -13.45 -3.39
C ASN A 42 13.04 -13.03 -3.24
N ARG A 43 13.39 -11.78 -3.57
CA ARG A 43 14.74 -11.22 -3.38
C ARG A 43 14.97 -10.69 -1.96
N LEU A 44 13.90 -10.49 -1.20
CA LEU A 44 13.95 -10.01 0.18
C LEU A 44 14.29 -11.18 1.11
N ASN A 45 15.42 -11.06 1.81
CA ASN A 45 15.89 -12.06 2.77
C ASN A 45 15.16 -11.91 4.11
N PHE A 46 13.99 -12.53 4.27
CA PHE A 46 13.11 -12.38 5.46
C PHE A 46 13.79 -12.48 6.84
N ASP A 47 14.95 -13.13 6.93
CA ASP A 47 15.73 -13.27 8.17
C ASP A 47 16.49 -12.00 8.61
N SER A 48 16.75 -11.04 7.72
CA SER A 48 17.67 -9.91 7.99
C SER A 48 17.10 -8.52 7.66
N ILE A 49 15.84 -8.42 7.23
CA ILE A 49 15.26 -7.15 6.78
C ILE A 49 14.47 -6.46 7.88
N ASP A 50 14.70 -5.17 8.03
CA ASP A 50 13.73 -4.29 8.67
C ASP A 50 12.58 -4.03 7.69
N CYS A 51 11.35 -4.15 8.19
CA CYS A 51 10.13 -3.85 7.45
C CYS A 51 10.14 -2.40 6.92
N SER A 52 10.82 -1.49 7.63
CA SER A 52 10.97 -0.09 7.22
C SER A 52 11.82 0.07 5.96
N ASP A 53 13.00 -0.56 5.91
CA ASP A 53 13.91 -0.54 4.75
C ASP A 53 13.35 -1.30 3.55
N SER A 54 12.61 -2.38 3.83
CA SER A 54 11.95 -3.17 2.78
C SER A 54 10.90 -2.35 2.03
N MET A 55 10.14 -1.49 2.73
CA MET A 55 9.12 -0.65 2.10
C MET A 55 9.70 0.28 1.04
N VAL A 56 10.93 0.79 1.21
CA VAL A 56 11.61 1.65 0.22
C VAL A 56 11.83 0.93 -1.12
N ASN A 57 12.00 -0.39 -1.09
CA ASN A 57 12.20 -1.20 -2.30
C ASN A 57 10.90 -1.45 -3.09
N PHE A 58 9.75 -1.10 -2.52
CA PHE A 58 8.45 -1.28 -3.15
C PHE A 58 7.82 0.05 -3.51
N GLU A 59 7.05 0.05 -4.61
CA GLU A 59 6.20 1.18 -4.95
C GLU A 59 5.07 1.25 -3.92
N HIS A 60 5.20 2.16 -2.96
CA HIS A 60 4.23 2.37 -1.90
C HIS A 60 3.85 3.85 -1.82
N ARG A 61 2.60 4.09 -1.44
CA ARG A 61 2.06 5.40 -1.12
C ARG A 61 1.60 5.35 0.32
N MET A 62 2.32 6.07 1.17
CA MET A 62 1.98 6.26 2.58
C MET A 62 2.20 7.72 2.93
N ASN A 63 1.26 8.31 3.65
CA ASN A 63 1.37 9.69 4.10
C ASN A 63 1.15 9.75 5.61
N LEU A 64 2.24 9.55 6.36
CA LEU A 64 2.23 9.66 7.81
C LEU A 64 2.66 11.06 8.24
N ARG A 65 1.72 11.84 8.77
CA ARG A 65 1.99 13.18 9.30
C ARG A 65 2.14 13.09 10.82
N LYS A 66 3.31 13.44 11.35
CA LYS A 66 3.61 13.43 12.81
C LYS A 66 2.56 14.15 13.68
N THR A 67 1.84 15.12 13.13
CA THR A 67 0.86 15.95 13.85
C THR A 67 -0.60 15.53 13.66
N LYS A 68 -0.93 14.77 12.61
CA LYS A 68 -2.33 14.41 12.26
C LYS A 68 -2.53 12.92 11.98
N GLY A 69 -1.51 12.09 12.16
CA GLY A 69 -1.57 10.65 11.89
C GLY A 69 -1.52 10.33 10.39
N PHE A 70 -2.28 9.31 9.98
CA PHE A 70 -2.35 8.89 8.59
C PHE A 70 -3.21 9.85 7.77
N ALA A 71 -2.63 10.41 6.71
CA ALA A 71 -3.37 11.17 5.72
C ALA A 71 -3.82 10.25 4.58
N PRO A 72 -4.97 10.55 3.94
CA PRO A 72 -5.44 9.79 2.79
C PRO A 72 -4.41 9.82 1.65
N VAL A 73 -4.20 8.66 1.01
CA VAL A 73 -3.32 8.49 -0.14
C VAL A 73 -4.09 8.02 -1.36
N GLU A 74 -3.56 8.32 -2.54
CA GLU A 74 -4.09 7.80 -3.80
C GLU A 74 -3.81 6.30 -3.93
N LEU A 75 -4.79 5.59 -4.49
CA LEU A 75 -4.69 4.18 -4.81
C LEU A 75 -3.71 3.95 -5.94
N LEU A 76 -2.78 3.01 -5.73
CA LEU A 76 -1.98 2.46 -6.82
C LEU A 76 -2.87 1.56 -7.65
N GLN A 77 -3.13 1.93 -8.90
CA GLN A 77 -3.91 1.12 -9.82
C GLN A 77 -2.98 0.43 -10.81
N ALA A 78 -3.30 -0.81 -11.16
CA ALA A 78 -2.72 -1.42 -12.35
C ALA A 78 -3.28 -0.65 -13.57
N SER A 79 -2.40 -0.09 -14.40
CA SER A 79 -2.85 0.46 -15.68
C SER A 79 -3.41 -0.71 -16.52
N PRO A 80 -4.61 -0.56 -17.11
CA PRO A 80 -5.22 -1.58 -17.95
C PRO A 80 -4.44 -1.85 -19.24
#